data_AF-A0AA41R589-F1
#
_entry.id   AF-A0AA41R589-F1
#
_cell.length_a   1.000
_cell.length_b   1.000
_cell.length_c   1.000
_cell.angle_alpha   90.00
_cell.angle_beta   90.00
_cell.angle_gamma   90.00
#
_symmetry.space_group_name_H-M   'P 1'
#
loop_
_entity.id
_entity.type
_entity.pdbx_description
1 polymer ?
#
loop_
_entity_poly.entity_id
_entity_poly.type
_entity_poly.pdbx_seq_one_letter_code
_entity_poly.pdbx_strand_id
1 'polypeptide(L)'
;MTPKEVPCTAAMAHLLAEQGYWRKAAAMYRALIAQHPERGDLRSALQHLEQRQAERQAPTRRDVALLLREWSDELRANNKQRSGGKKTC
;
A
#
# COMPACT_ATOMS: atom_id res chain seq x y z
N MET A 1 -17.83 -17.32 -12.94
CA MET A 1 -16.40 -16.93 -13.00
C MET A 1 -15.73 -17.47 -11.75
N THR A 2 -15.39 -18.75 -11.73
CA THR A 2 -14.62 -19.35 -10.62
C THR A 2 -13.18 -18.85 -10.74
N PRO A 3 -12.59 -18.23 -9.71
CA PRO A 3 -11.23 -17.73 -9.80
C PRO A 3 -10.32 -18.95 -9.95
N LYS A 4 -9.76 -19.12 -11.15
CA LYS A 4 -8.79 -20.16 -11.49
C LYS A 4 -7.73 -20.23 -10.41
N GLU A 5 -7.74 -21.36 -9.70
CA GLU A 5 -6.64 -22.08 -9.06
C GLU A 5 -5.26 -21.41 -9.16
N VAL A 6 -5.09 -20.24 -8.54
CA VAL A 6 -3.73 -19.79 -8.21
C VAL A 6 -3.33 -20.68 -7.04
N PRO A 7 -2.28 -21.51 -7.16
CA PRO A 7 -1.85 -22.34 -6.05
C PRO A 7 -1.56 -21.41 -4.87
N CYS A 8 -2.37 -21.50 -3.81
CA CYS A 8 -2.20 -20.71 -2.60
C CYS A 8 -0.94 -21.24 -1.90
N THR A 9 0.24 -20.82 -2.35
CA THR A 9 1.51 -21.19 -1.71
C THR A 9 1.96 -20.11 -0.75
N ALA A 10 2.67 -20.51 0.30
CA ALA A 10 3.26 -19.57 1.25
C ALA A 10 4.21 -18.58 0.56
N ALA A 11 4.93 -19.04 -0.48
CA ALA A 11 5.81 -18.20 -1.29
C ALA A 11 5.04 -17.10 -2.03
N MET A 12 3.89 -17.42 -2.63
CA MET A 12 3.05 -16.41 -3.31
C MET A 12 2.47 -15.40 -2.31
N ALA A 13 2.04 -15.86 -1.12
CA ALA A 13 1.56 -14.96 -0.07
C ALA A 13 2.67 -13.98 0.38
N HIS A 14 3.90 -14.48 0.53
CA HIS A 14 5.06 -13.66 0.87
C HIS A 14 5.41 -12.65 -0.23
N LEU A 15 5.40 -13.08 -1.49
CA LEU A 15 5.66 -12.20 -2.64
C LEU A 15 4.62 -11.06 -2.72
N LEU A 16 3.35 -11.36 -2.45
CA LEU A 16 2.28 -10.34 -2.41
C LEU A 16 2.46 -9.37 -1.24
N ALA A 17 2.94 -9.86 -0.09
CA ALA A 17 3.24 -9.02 1.07
C ALA A 17 4.34 -7.99 0.75
N GLU A 18 5.44 -8.44 0.12
CA GLU A 18 6.56 -7.60 -0.28
C GLU A 18 6.16 -6.55 -1.35
N GLN A 19 5.26 -6.91 -2.25
CA GLN A 19 4.72 -5.97 -3.27
C GLN A 19 3.71 -4.95 -2.72
N GLY A 20 3.36 -5.01 -1.43
CA GLY A 20 2.38 -4.08 -0.85
C GLY A 20 0.92 -4.54 -0.96
N TYR A 21 0.64 -5.71 -1.54
CA TYR A 21 -0.71 -6.27 -1.63
C TYR A 21 -1.14 -6.96 -0.33
N TRP A 22 -1.00 -6.28 0.81
CA TRP A 22 -1.16 -6.89 2.13
C TRP A 22 -2.54 -7.50 2.36
N ARG A 23 -3.60 -6.87 1.85
CA ARG A 23 -4.97 -7.40 2.02
C ARG A 23 -5.16 -8.75 1.31
N LYS A 24 -4.53 -8.94 0.15
CA LYS A 24 -4.53 -10.22 -0.58
C LYS A 24 -3.61 -11.24 0.10
N ALA A 25 -2.42 -10.80 0.54
CA ALA A 25 -1.49 -11.65 1.28
C ALA A 25 -2.11 -12.19 2.58
N ALA A 26 -2.78 -11.36 3.37
CA ALA A 26 -3.47 -11.75 4.60
C ALA A 26 -4.56 -12.80 4.35
N ALA A 27 -5.37 -12.62 3.30
CA ALA A 27 -6.40 -13.58 2.93
C ALA A 27 -5.78 -14.96 2.56
N MET A 28 -4.66 -14.96 1.83
CA MET A 28 -3.92 -16.18 1.50
C MET A 28 -3.33 -16.86 2.73
N TYR A 29 -2.71 -16.10 3.64
CA TYR A 29 -2.19 -16.65 4.90
C TYR A 29 -3.28 -17.27 5.75
N ARG A 30 -4.46 -16.63 5.87
CA ARG A 30 -5.61 -17.19 6.60
C ARG A 30 -6.12 -18.49 5.97
N ALA A 31 -6.22 -18.54 4.64
CA ALA A 31 -6.62 -19.75 3.92
C ALA A 31 -5.61 -20.89 4.11
N LEU A 32 -4.31 -20.58 4.10
CA LEU A 32 -3.24 -21.54 4.34
C LEU A 32 -3.22 -22.05 5.79
N ILE A 33 -3.44 -21.18 6.77
CA ILE A 33 -3.52 -21.55 8.20
C ILE A 33 -4.74 -22.45 8.46
N ALA A 34 -5.86 -22.22 7.77
CA ALA A 34 -7.04 -23.07 7.88
C ALA A 34 -6.80 -24.50 7.36
N GLN A 35 -5.92 -24.65 6.36
CA GLN A 35 -5.54 -25.95 5.79
C GLN A 35 -4.41 -26.63 6.58
N HIS A 36 -3.49 -25.82 7.13
CA HIS A 36 -2.27 -26.27 7.82
C HIS A 36 -2.13 -25.56 9.17
N PRO A 37 -2.98 -25.87 10.16
CA PRO A 37 -2.96 -25.19 11.47
C PRO A 37 -1.68 -25.43 12.28
N GLU A 38 -0.92 -26.50 11.98
CA GLU A 38 0.37 -26.85 12.57
C GLU A 38 1.51 -25.90 12.17
N ARG A 39 1.33 -25.16 11.08
CA ARG A 39 2.34 -24.26 10.53
C ARG A 39 2.40 -22.94 11.30
N GLY A 40 3.17 -22.94 12.38
CA GLY A 40 3.44 -21.75 13.19
C GLY A 40 4.12 -20.62 12.41
N ASP A 41 4.91 -20.95 11.39
CA ASP A 41 5.58 -19.98 10.53
C ASP A 41 4.59 -19.09 9.75
N LEU A 42 3.45 -19.65 9.31
CA LEU A 42 2.38 -18.89 8.65
C LEU A 42 1.69 -17.92 9.60
N ARG A 43 1.50 -18.30 10.87
CA ARG A 43 0.93 -17.41 11.90
C ARG A 43 1.86 -16.24 12.19
N SER A 44 3.15 -16.51 12.35
CA SER A 44 4.16 -15.46 12.55
C SER A 44 4.20 -14.50 11.35
N ALA A 45 4.14 -15.03 10.13
CA ALA A 45 4.11 -14.21 8.91
C ALA A 45 2.85 -13.33 8.83
N LEU A 46 1.67 -13.87 9.18
CA LEU A 46 0.43 -13.10 9.23
C LEU A 46 0.49 -12.00 10.29
N GLN A 47 0.98 -12.31 11.49
CA GLN A 47 1.10 -11.32 12.58
C GLN A 47 2.03 -10.17 12.19
N HIS A 48 3.19 -10.47 11.60
CA HIS A 48 4.14 -9.45 11.16
C HIS A 48 3.54 -8.57 10.04
N LEU A 49 2.78 -9.16 9.12
CA LEU A 49 2.06 -8.42 8.08
C LEU A 49 1.01 -7.47 8.67
N GLU A 50 0.21 -7.95 9.62
CA GLU A 50 -0.83 -7.15 10.29
C GLU A 50 -0.23 -6.00 11.10
N GLN A 51 0.90 -6.25 11.77
CA GLN A 51 1.66 -5.22 12.47
C GLN A 51 2.20 -4.14 11.53
N ARG A 52 2.84 -4.55 10.42
CA ARG A 52 3.28 -3.60 9.38
C ARG A 52 2.13 -2.78 8.82
N GLN A 53 0.96 -3.38 8.64
CA GLN A 53 -0.24 -2.66 8.17
C GLN A 53 -0.74 -1.65 9.20
N ALA A 54 -0.71 -2.00 10.49
CA ALA A 54 -1.12 -1.11 11.58
C ALA A 54 -0.16 0.08 11.74
N GLU A 55 1.14 -0.14 11.58
CA GLU A 55 2.16 0.91 11.60
C GLU A 55 2.01 1.89 10.42
N ARG A 56 1.59 1.39 9.26
CA ARG A 56 1.41 2.18 8.03
C ARG A 56 0.05 2.89 7.95
N GLN A 57 -0.46 3.41 9.06
CA GLN A 57 -1.76 4.08 9.15
C GLN A 57 -2.06 4.90 7.88
N ALA A 58 -3.20 4.62 7.26
CA ALA A 58 -3.58 5.32 6.04
C ALA A 58 -3.63 6.83 6.34
N PRO A 59 -3.09 7.68 5.45
CA PRO A 59 -3.11 9.12 5.65
C PRO A 59 -4.55 9.57 5.87
N THR A 60 -4.76 10.41 6.88
CA THR A 60 -6.09 10.91 7.18
C THR A 60 -6.57 11.82 6.05
N ARG A 61 -7.88 12.07 5.98
CA ARG A 61 -8.45 13.04 5.03
C ARG A 61 -7.79 14.42 5.17
N ARG A 62 -7.38 14.78 6.38
CA ARG A 62 -6.68 16.04 6.67
C ARG A 62 -5.28 16.03 6.06
N ASP A 63 -4.52 14.94 6.22
CA ASP A 63 -3.18 14.81 5.66
C ASP A 63 -3.22 14.92 4.12
N VAL A 64 -4.18 14.25 3.50
CA VAL A 64 -4.41 14.33 2.04
C VAL A 64 -4.79 15.76 1.62
N ALA A 65 -5.66 16.44 2.38
CA ALA A 65 -6.05 17.82 2.07
C ALA A 65 -4.90 18.81 2.19
N LEU A 66 -3.99 18.61 3.16
CA LEU A 66 -2.79 19.43 3.33
C LEU A 66 -1.83 19.23 2.14
N LEU A 67 -1.53 17.98 1.78
CA LEU A 67 -0.71 17.64 0.62
C LEU A 67 -1.25 18.27 -0.67
N LEU A 68 -2.56 18.16 -0.92
CA LEU A 68 -3.20 18.76 -2.09
C LEU A 68 -3.08 20.29 -2.11
N ARG A 69 -3.15 20.92 -0.94
CA ARG A 69 -3.00 22.37 -0.81
C ARG A 69 -1.56 22.80 -1.10
N GLU A 70 -0.59 22.13 -0.50
CA GLU A 70 0.84 22.38 -0.73
C GLU A 70 1.18 22.27 -2.22
N TRP A 71 0.74 21.20 -2.88
CA TRP A 71 0.95 21.00 -4.31
C TRP A 71 0.26 22.08 -5.15
N SER A 72 -0.95 22.50 -4.77
CA SER A 72 -1.66 23.59 -5.46
C SER A 72 -0.92 24.92 -5.33
N ASP A 73 -0.34 25.20 -4.17
CA ASP A 73 0.47 26.40 -3.91
C ASP A 73 1.77 26.37 -4.73
N GLU A 74 2.45 25.23 -4.80
CA GLU A 74 3.63 25.03 -5.64
C GLU A 74 3.33 25.26 -7.13
N LEU A 75 2.25 24.69 -7.65
CA LEU A 75 1.84 24.89 -9.04
C LEU A 75 1.56 26.36 -9.35
N ARG A 76 0.91 27.09 -8.42
CA ARG A 76 0.68 28.53 -8.54
C ARG A 76 1.99 29.32 -8.53
N ALA A 77 2.89 29.02 -7.61
CA ALA A 77 4.19 29.69 -7.49
C ALA A 77 5.04 29.50 -8.77
N ASN A 78 5.10 28.26 -9.28
CA ASN A 78 5.82 27.93 -10.50
C ASN A 78 5.23 28.65 -11.73
N ASN A 79 3.89 28.69 -11.86
CA ASN A 79 3.25 29.42 -12.95
C ASN A 79 3.54 30.93 -12.90
N LYS A 80 3.50 31.53 -11.70
CA LYS A 80 3.83 32.95 -11.49
C LYS A 80 5.26 33.25 -11.95
N GLN A 81 6.24 32.40 -11.62
CA GLN A 81 7.63 32.56 -12.05
C GLN A 81 7.77 32.47 -13.58
N ARG A 82 7.07 31.52 -14.23
CA ARG A 82 7.08 31.38 -15.70
C ARG A 82 6.43 32.57 -16.42
N SER A 83 5.39 33.18 -15.84
CA SER A 83 4.77 34.39 -16.37
C SER A 83 5.56 35.67 -16.10
N GLY A 84 6.38 35.70 -15.04
CA GLY A 84 7.25 36.84 -14.69
C GLY A 84 8.49 36.97 -15.57
N GLY A 85 8.93 35.89 -16.24
CA GLY A 85 10.04 35.89 -17.20
C GLY A 85 9.71 36.44 -18.59
N LYS A 86 8.43 36.76 -18.88
CA LYS A 86 8.00 37.42 -20.12
C LYS A 86 7.85 38.92 -19.92
N LYS A 87 8.91 39.58 -19.43
CA LYS A 87 9.03 41.05 -19.44
C LYS A 87 10.48 41.45 -19.66
N THR A 88 10.97 41.28 -20.88
CA THR A 88 12.12 42.03 -21.38
C THR A 88 11.96 42.18 -22.89
N CYS A 89 11.72 43.44 -23.28
CA CYS A 89 11.91 44.12 -24.57
C CYS A 89 11.65 43.35 -25.88
#